data_AF-A0A521ET24-F1
#
_entry.id   AF-A0A521ET24-F1
#
_cell.length_a   1.000
_cell.length_b   1.000
_cell.length_c   1.000
_cell.angle_alpha   90.00
_cell.angle_beta   90.00
_cell.angle_gamma   90.00
#
_symmetry.space_group_name_H-M   'P 1'
#
loop_
_entity.id
_entity.type
_entity.pdbx_description
1 polymer ?
#
loop_
_entity_poly.entity_id
_entity_poly.type
_entity_poly.pdbx_seq_one_letter_code
_entity_poly.pdbx_strand_id
1 'polypeptide(L)'
;MKTYTNTKNITAKIFYDLLKSNFKEMFPKETLGYGINQNLIAIEDKGKSIYEIEVTDELFTLLPIDPAEKKIGKKLEQFIEASLLPADEL
;
A
#
# COMPACT_ATOMS: atom_id res chain seq x y z
N MET A 1 12.19 4.57 -1.36
CA MET A 1 10.95 5.37 -1.55
C MET A 1 10.59 5.33 -3.02
N LYS A 2 9.32 5.08 -3.34
CA LYS A 2 8.77 5.19 -4.69
C LYS A 2 7.45 5.94 -4.64
N THR A 3 7.18 6.77 -5.64
CA THR A 3 5.96 7.57 -5.70
C THR A 3 5.28 7.34 -7.04
N TYR A 4 3.96 7.23 -7.00
CA TYR A 4 3.07 7.00 -8.14
C TYR A 4 1.99 8.08 -8.17
N THR A 5 1.53 8.44 -9.36
CA THR A 5 0.43 9.41 -9.50
C THR A 5 -0.91 8.72 -9.23
N ASN A 6 -1.74 9.33 -8.38
CA ASN A 6 -3.09 8.87 -8.08
C ASN A 6 -4.07 9.28 -9.19
N THR A 7 -3.96 8.64 -10.35
CA THR A 7 -4.79 8.93 -11.53
C THR A 7 -6.29 8.70 -11.32
N LYS A 8 -6.67 7.94 -10.28
CA LYS A 8 -8.06 7.58 -9.97
C LYS A 8 -8.64 8.31 -8.76
N ASN A 9 -7.92 9.27 -8.17
CA ASN A 9 -8.30 9.97 -6.93
C ASN A 9 -8.75 8.99 -5.81
N ILE A 10 -8.04 7.88 -5.65
CA ILE A 10 -8.32 6.87 -4.63
C ILE A 10 -7.86 7.42 -3.29
N THR A 11 -8.77 7.52 -2.31
CA THR A 11 -8.42 7.94 -0.95
C THR A 11 -7.71 6.83 -0.18
N ALA A 12 -6.95 7.19 0.86
CA ALA A 12 -6.27 6.25 1.74
C ALA A 12 -7.22 5.18 2.30
N LYS A 13 -8.46 5.57 2.66
CA LYS A 13 -9.47 4.62 3.13
C LYS A 13 -9.86 3.59 2.06
N ILE A 14 -10.14 4.03 0.83
CA ILE A 14 -10.52 3.13 -0.27
C ILE A 14 -9.36 2.19 -0.58
N PHE A 15 -8.14 2.72 -0.67
CA PHE A 15 -6.97 1.90 -0.92
C PHE A 15 -6.73 0.89 0.21
N TYR A 16 -6.94 1.28 1.47
CA TYR A 16 -6.88 0.36 2.60
C TYR A 16 -7.89 -0.78 2.49
N ASP A 17 -9.15 -0.50 2.14
CA ASP A 17 -10.18 -1.53 1.95
C ASP A 17 -9.83 -2.49 0.79
N LEU A 18 -9.29 -1.97 -0.32
CA LEU A 18 -8.80 -2.77 -1.46
C LEU A 18 -7.62 -3.66 -1.07
N LEU A 19 -6.63 -3.07 -0.38
CA LEU A 19 -5.45 -3.76 0.08
C LEU A 19 -5.85 -4.85 1.08
N LYS A 20 -6.65 -4.52 2.09
CA LYS A 20 -7.15 -5.43 3.13
C LYS A 20 -7.84 -6.67 2.55
N SER A 21 -8.61 -6.51 1.47
CA SER A 21 -9.29 -7.63 0.80
C SER A 21 -8.32 -8.67 0.24
N ASN A 22 -7.13 -8.24 -0.22
CA ASN A 22 -6.10 -9.11 -0.78
C ASN A 22 -4.93 -9.35 0.20
N PHE A 23 -4.91 -8.65 1.34
CA PHE A 23 -3.75 -8.53 2.21
C PHE A 23 -3.37 -9.87 2.85
N LYS A 24 -4.35 -10.59 3.41
CA LYS A 24 -4.09 -11.88 4.07
C LYS A 24 -3.52 -12.94 3.13
N GLU A 25 -3.87 -12.88 1.84
CA GLU A 25 -3.34 -13.81 0.84
C GLU A 25 -1.92 -13.41 0.42
N MET A 26 -1.67 -12.11 0.26
CA MET A 26 -0.35 -11.58 -0.11
C MET A 26 0.68 -11.66 1.04
N PHE A 27 0.22 -11.42 2.26
CA PHE A 27 1.00 -11.17 3.48
C PHE A 27 0.32 -11.85 4.69
N PRO A 28 0.42 -13.19 4.80
CA PRO A 28 -0.28 -13.94 5.84
C PRO A 28 0.30 -13.78 7.25
N LYS A 29 1.50 -13.23 7.38
CA LYS A 29 2.22 -13.09 8.68
C LYS A 29 2.23 -11.65 9.19
N GLU A 30 1.93 -10.72 8.31
CA GLU A 30 2.00 -9.29 8.52
C GLU A 30 0.62 -8.75 8.93
N THR A 31 0.62 -7.55 9.48
CA THR A 31 -0.60 -6.84 9.89
C THR A 31 -0.72 -5.51 9.17
N LEU A 32 -1.95 -5.13 8.84
CA LEU A 32 -2.26 -3.90 8.14
C LEU A 32 -2.85 -2.87 9.11
N GLY A 33 -2.10 -1.80 9.36
CA GLY A 33 -2.50 -0.66 10.17
C GLY A 33 -3.02 0.49 9.29
N TYR A 34 -4.10 1.15 9.73
CA TYR A 34 -4.59 2.37 9.11
C TYR A 34 -4.95 3.39 10.19
N GLY A 35 -4.30 4.55 10.13
CA GLY A 35 -4.61 5.66 11.02
C GLY A 35 -5.92 6.31 10.59
N ILE A 36 -6.93 6.31 11.47
CA ILE A 36 -8.18 7.05 11.23
C ILE A 36 -7.83 8.54 11.10
N ASN A 37 -8.25 9.18 10.01
CA ASN A 37 -7.88 10.55 9.61
C ASN A 37 -6.41 10.75 9.19
N GLN A 38 -5.70 9.66 8.88
CA GLN A 38 -4.39 9.75 8.27
C GLN A 38 -4.47 9.26 6.82
N ASN A 39 -3.67 9.90 5.98
CA ASN A 39 -3.41 9.45 4.62
C ASN A 39 -2.34 8.36 4.60
N LEU A 40 -2.20 7.59 5.69
CA LEU A 40 -1.08 6.68 5.91
C LEU A 40 -1.58 5.28 6.28
N ILE A 41 -1.05 4.29 5.58
CA ILE A 41 -1.28 2.86 5.81
C ILE A 41 0.06 2.25 6.18
N ALA A 42 0.12 1.58 7.32
CA ALA A 42 1.31 0.90 7.80
C ALA A 42 1.17 -0.61 7.61
N ILE A 43 2.27 -1.25 7.26
CA ILE A 43 2.41 -2.70 7.22
C ILE A 43 3.41 -3.06 8.28
N GLU A 44 3.00 -3.94 9.18
CA GLU A 44 3.76 -4.30 10.36
C GLU A 44 4.12 -5.80 10.34
N ASP A 45 5.36 -6.13 10.68
CA ASP A 45 5.79 -7.49 11.01
C ASP A 45 6.12 -7.53 12.51
N LYS A 46 5.48 -8.44 13.24
CA LYS A 46 5.70 -8.65 14.69
C LYS A 46 5.62 -7.36 15.53
N GLY A 47 4.71 -6.45 15.17
CA GLY A 47 4.49 -5.18 15.87
C GLY A 47 5.51 -4.08 15.55
N LYS A 48 6.24 -4.21 14.43
CA LYS A 48 7.11 -3.14 13.91
C LYS A 48 6.70 -2.80 12.48
N SER A 49 6.53 -1.50 12.19
CA SER A 49 6.32 -1.03 10.82
C SER A 49 7.53 -1.38 9.96
N ILE A 50 7.28 -2.12 8.88
CA ILE A 50 8.27 -2.49 7.87
C ILE A 50 8.07 -1.70 6.57
N TYR A 51 6.82 -1.29 6.29
CA TYR A 51 6.46 -0.46 5.14
C TYR A 51 5.35 0.51 5.52
N GLU A 52 5.38 1.68 4.92
CA GLU A 52 4.32 2.67 5.00
C GLU A 52 3.91 3.10 3.58
N ILE A 53 2.62 3.36 3.41
CA ILE A 53 2.03 3.81 2.16
C ILE A 53 1.27 5.09 2.48
N GLU A 54 1.79 6.21 1.99
CA GLU A 54 1.08 7.49 2.04
C GLU A 54 0.22 7.62 0.78
N VAL A 55 -1.05 7.96 0.95
CA VAL A 55 -2.05 8.07 -0.10
C VAL A 55 -2.72 9.43 0.00
N THR A 56 -2.33 10.35 -0.87
CA THR A 56 -2.98 11.65 -1.05
C THR A 56 -3.89 11.60 -2.28
N ASP A 57 -4.71 12.64 -2.47
CA ASP A 57 -5.55 12.77 -3.66
C ASP A 57 -4.74 12.72 -4.96
N GLU A 58 -3.48 13.17 -4.93
CA GLU A 58 -2.63 13.27 -6.11
C GLU A 58 -1.59 12.15 -6.22
N LEU A 59 -1.16 11.54 -5.11
CA LEU A 59 0.01 10.66 -5.09
C LEU A 59 -0.16 9.45 -4.15
N PHE A 60 0.49 8.36 -4.54
CA PHE A 60 0.79 7.21 -3.69
C PHE A 60 2.29 7.15 -3.44
N THR A 61 2.73 7.24 -2.19
CA THR A 61 4.14 7.13 -1.82
C THR A 61 4.37 5.87 -0.99
N LEU A 62 5.15 4.95 -1.54
CA LEU A 62 5.62 3.75 -0.85
C LEU A 62 6.96 4.03 -0.15
N LEU A 63 6.93 3.94 1.17
CA LEU A 63 8.03 4.20 2.09
C LEU A 63 8.51 2.87 2.70
N PRO A 64 9.68 2.34 2.27
CA PRO A 64 10.30 1.21 2.95
C PRO A 64 10.90 1.67 4.28
N ILE A 65 10.41 1.13 5.39
CA ILE A 65 10.96 1.38 6.74
C ILE A 65 12.07 0.37 7.05
N ASP A 66 11.83 -0.90 6.74
CA ASP A 66 12.84 -1.96 6.83
C ASP A 66 13.25 -2.45 5.43
N PRO A 67 14.45 -2.09 4.94
CA PRO A 67 14.90 -2.46 3.60
C PRO A 67 15.27 -3.95 3.44
N ALA A 68 15.25 -4.75 4.52
CA ALA A 68 15.43 -6.20 4.43
C ALA A 68 14.21 -6.88 3.78
N GLU A 69 13.03 -6.30 3.92
CA GLU A 69 11.76 -6.86 3.47
C GLU A 69 11.42 -6.55 1.99
N LYS A 70 12.42 -6.63 1.10
CA LYS A 70 12.29 -6.27 -0.34
C LYS A 70 11.17 -7.00 -1.08
N LYS A 71 10.81 -8.22 -0.65
CA LYS A 71 9.72 -9.00 -1.25
C LYS A 71 8.37 -8.33 -1.05
N ILE A 72 8.17 -7.69 0.10
CA ILE A 72 6.94 -7.00 0.46
C ILE A 72 6.81 -5.74 -0.37
N GLY A 73 7.89 -4.94 -0.44
CA GLY A 73 7.96 -3.77 -1.30
C GLY A 73 7.53 -4.08 -2.74
N LYS A 74 8.13 -5.09 -3.37
CA LYS A 74 7.81 -5.44 -4.76
C LYS A 74 6.34 -5.82 -4.98
N LYS A 75 5.73 -6.57 -4.05
CA LYS A 75 4.30 -6.93 -4.13
C LYS A 75 3.40 -5.70 -3.97
N LEU A 76 3.76 -4.78 -3.08
CA LEU A 76 3.00 -3.54 -2.88
C LEU A 76 3.09 -2.63 -4.09
N GLU A 77 4.26 -2.51 -4.71
CA GLU A 77 4.44 -1.78 -5.97
C GLU A 77 3.50 -2.33 -7.05
N GLN A 78 3.51 -3.65 -7.25
CA GLN A 78 2.62 -4.31 -8.22
C GLN A 78 1.14 -4.08 -7.90
N PHE A 79 0.76 -4.08 -6.63
CA PHE A 79 -0.60 -3.83 -6.19
C PHE A 79 -1.03 -2.38 -6.42
N ILE A 80 -0.15 -1.41 -6.12
CA ILE A 80 -0.39 0.02 -6.38
C ILE A 80 -0.53 0.25 -7.87
N GLU A 81 0.37 -0.30 -8.69
CA GLU A 81 0.32 -0.20 -10.15
C GLU A 81 -0.99 -0.79 -10.69
N ALA A 82 -1.38 -2.00 -10.27
CA ALA A 82 -2.66 -2.61 -10.67
C ALA A 82 -3.89 -1.80 -10.22
N SER A 83 -3.82 -1.17 -9.06
CA SER A 83 -4.90 -0.31 -8.55
C SER A 83 -5.04 0.98 -9.37
N LEU A 84 -3.92 1.49 -9.88
CA LEU A 84 -3.83 2.73 -10.67
C LEU A 84 -4.07 2.52 -12.17
N LEU A 85 -3.79 1.32 -12.71
CA LEU A 85 -4.03 0.98 -14.12
C LEU A 85 -5.53 1.02 -14.46
N PRO A 86 -5.95 1.63 -15.58
CA PRO A 86 -7.33 1.52 -16.05
C PRO A 86 -7.68 0.05 -16.32
N ALA A 87 -8.93 -0.34 -16.08
CA ALA A 87 -9.40 -1.72 -16.22
C ALA A 87 -9.39 -2.27 -17.67
N ASP A 88 -8.88 -1.50 -18.63
CA ASP A 88 -8.97 -1.74 -20.08
C ASP A 88 -7.73 -2.43 -20.69
N GLU A 89 -6.68 -2.73 -19.92
CA GLU A 89 -5.45 -3.38 -20.44
C GLU A 89 -5.23 -4.82 -19.93
N LEU A 90 -6.30 -5.60 -19.72
CA LEU A 90 -6.23 -7.05 -19.41
C LEU A 90 -6.81 -7.93 -20.52
#